data_AF-A0A1H9Z423-F1
#
_entry.id   AF-A0A1H9Z423-F1
#
_cell.length_a   1.000
_cell.length_b   1.000
_cell.length_c   1.000
_cell.angle_alpha   90.00
_cell.angle_beta   90.00
_cell.angle_gamma   90.00
#
_symmetry.space_group_name_H-M   'P 1'
#
loop_
_entity.id
_entity.type
_entity.pdbx_description
1 polymer ?
#
loop_
_entity_poly.entity_id
_entity_poly.type
_entity_poly.pdbx_seq_one_letter_code
_entity_poly.pdbx_strand_id
1 'polypeptide(L)'
;MKKQIITVVFIFALAVLASGCINELVPVDEEVASPDLSIYELEVFYDPTDDAGFVNTTTFYLANDGSANVVHMIVNASVIEVVPLEDMLNQNKETISNIVILAGSSNDTEPSFETFERLSTSSIGDVPVFNYTMDDEVLRGQKHIYIRFNESITGIVAYSLATPKGPDFMYVPAHDSVVRFVLPEGYTTGNPFVGKVNPEPAERYFDDLDREVLVWYDLRATAGSFTEMARDFLKVDVSDEDFPYKPIIVKFYQTSAPRMLLIGTSILGAGVLIVLGNYLSTRRKLRKARELIEEGFDEKRRSEKK
;
A
#
# COMPACT_ATOMS: atom_id res chain seq x y z
N MET A 1 39.00 -17.59 -28.38
CA MET A 1 38.42 -16.36 -27.79
C MET A 1 37.51 -15.60 -28.76
N LYS A 2 37.87 -15.32 -30.02
CA LYS A 2 37.03 -14.55 -30.96
C LYS A 2 35.63 -15.14 -31.24
N LYS A 3 35.49 -16.47 -31.33
CA LYS A 3 34.18 -17.12 -31.59
C LYS A 3 33.17 -16.95 -30.44
N GLN A 4 33.64 -16.99 -29.18
CA GLN A 4 32.76 -16.82 -28.01
C GLN A 4 32.27 -15.38 -27.86
N ILE A 5 33.09 -14.39 -28.21
CA ILE A 5 32.69 -12.98 -28.21
C ILE A 5 31.59 -12.73 -29.24
N ILE A 6 31.69 -13.34 -30.43
CA ILE A 6 30.66 -13.22 -31.47
C ILE A 6 29.34 -13.83 -31.00
N THR A 7 29.38 -14.98 -30.32
CA THR A 7 28.16 -15.62 -29.79
C THR A 7 27.47 -14.78 -28.72
N VAL A 8 28.25 -14.17 -27.82
CA VAL A 8 27.71 -13.30 -26.76
C VAL A 8 27.08 -12.02 -27.34
N VAL A 9 27.73 -11.40 -28.34
CA VAL A 9 27.18 -10.21 -29.03
C VAL A 9 25.90 -10.55 -29.79
N PHE A 10 25.83 -11.74 -30.41
CA PHE A 10 24.64 -12.18 -31.13
C PHE A 10 23.46 -12.48 -30.21
N ILE A 11 23.71 -13.07 -29.03
CA ILE A 11 22.70 -13.29 -27.99
C ILE A 11 22.20 -11.96 -27.41
N PHE A 12 23.10 -10.99 -27.21
CA PHE A 12 22.73 -9.66 -26.73
C PHE A 12 21.89 -8.88 -27.76
N ALA A 13 22.23 -8.98 -29.04
CA ALA A 13 21.44 -8.37 -30.12
C ALA A 13 20.04 -9.00 -30.24
N LEU A 14 19.91 -10.31 -30.06
CA LEU A 14 18.62 -11.01 -30.02
C LEU A 14 17.78 -10.60 -28.81
N ALA A 15 18.39 -10.36 -27.65
CA ALA A 15 17.69 -9.87 -26.46
C ALA A 15 17.17 -8.42 -26.65
N VAL A 16 17.94 -7.57 -27.33
CA VAL A 16 17.51 -6.18 -27.65
C VAL A 16 16.37 -6.19 -28.68
N LEU A 17 16.44 -7.04 -29.69
CA LEU A 17 15.36 -7.17 -30.70
C LEU A 17 14.08 -7.80 -30.12
N ALA A 18 14.19 -8.67 -29.11
CA ALA A 18 13.04 -9.20 -28.38
C ALA A 18 12.46 -8.22 -27.34
N SER A 19 13.16 -7.12 -27.04
CA SER A 19 12.70 -6.08 -26.10
C SER A 19 11.95 -4.91 -26.75
N GLY A 20 11.69 -4.97 -28.05
CA GLY A 20 10.87 -3.97 -28.75
C GLY A 20 9.38 -4.25 -28.57
N CYS A 21 8.75 -3.64 -27.56
CA CYS A 21 7.29 -3.52 -27.51
C CYS A 21 6.83 -2.64 -28.68
N ILE A 22 6.23 -3.25 -29.70
CA ILE A 22 5.42 -2.53 -30.68
C ILE A 22 4.11 -2.17 -29.97
N ASN A 23 3.83 -0.87 -29.83
CA ASN A 23 2.54 -0.38 -29.35
C ASN A 23 1.44 -0.86 -30.30
N GLU A 24 0.66 -1.84 -29.85
CA GLU A 24 -0.65 -2.13 -30.41
C GLU A 24 -1.63 -1.10 -29.81
N LEU A 25 -2.11 -0.19 -30.65
CA LEU A 25 -3.18 0.73 -30.28
C LEU A 25 -4.47 -0.08 -30.28
N VAL A 26 -4.92 -0.46 -29.08
CA VAL A 26 -6.24 -1.05 -28.86
C VAL A 26 -7.28 0.06 -29.04
N PRO A 27 -8.28 -0.11 -29.92
CA PRO A 27 -9.35 0.86 -30.06
C PRO A 27 -10.20 0.93 -28.79
N VAL A 28 -10.49 2.15 -28.36
CA VAL A 28 -11.41 2.48 -27.27
C VAL A 28 -12.84 2.26 -27.78
N ASP A 29 -13.31 1.03 -27.65
CA ASP A 29 -14.73 0.69 -27.65
C ASP A 29 -14.94 -0.31 -26.50
N GLU A 30 -14.69 0.14 -25.26
CA GLU A 30 -15.17 -0.62 -24.10
C GLU A 30 -16.59 -0.14 -23.80
N GLU A 31 -17.56 -0.98 -24.15
CA GLU A 31 -18.90 -0.93 -23.58
C GLU A 31 -18.74 -0.90 -22.05
N VAL A 32 -19.13 0.21 -21.42
CA VAL A 32 -19.10 0.37 -19.97
C VAL A 32 -19.85 -0.80 -19.35
N ALA A 33 -19.12 -1.74 -18.75
CA ALA A 33 -19.69 -2.89 -18.07
C ALA A 33 -20.70 -2.39 -17.03
N SER A 34 -21.85 -3.05 -16.95
CA SER A 34 -22.87 -2.70 -15.97
C SER A 34 -22.28 -2.76 -14.56
N PRO A 35 -22.55 -1.76 -13.69
CA PRO A 35 -22.00 -1.72 -12.35
C PRO A 35 -22.42 -2.96 -11.55
N ASP A 36 -21.45 -3.66 -10.98
CA ASP A 36 -21.64 -4.84 -10.14
C ASP A 36 -21.52 -4.44 -8.66
N LEU A 37 -22.67 -4.39 -7.98
CA LEU A 37 -22.75 -4.09 -6.55
C LEU A 37 -22.21 -5.24 -5.67
N SER A 38 -22.23 -6.48 -6.17
CA SER A 38 -21.97 -7.67 -5.34
C SER A 38 -20.51 -7.83 -4.90
N ILE A 39 -19.60 -7.06 -5.50
CA ILE A 39 -18.18 -7.08 -5.15
C ILE A 39 -17.85 -6.19 -3.94
N TYR A 40 -18.77 -5.33 -3.53
CA TYR A 40 -18.55 -4.36 -2.46
C TYR A 40 -19.15 -4.83 -1.14
N GLU A 41 -18.37 -4.71 -0.07
CA GLU A 41 -18.85 -4.82 1.30
C GLU A 41 -19.31 -3.44 1.77
N LEU A 42 -20.62 -3.27 1.94
CA LEU A 42 -21.23 -1.99 2.32
C LEU A 42 -21.50 -1.93 3.84
N GLU A 43 -20.49 -2.21 4.64
CA GLU A 43 -20.62 -2.11 6.09
C GLU A 43 -20.65 -0.63 6.52
N VAL A 44 -21.71 -0.21 7.20
CA VAL A 44 -21.87 1.15 7.70
C VAL A 44 -20.95 1.39 8.88
N PHE A 45 -20.11 2.42 8.77
CA PHE A 45 -19.11 2.78 9.77
C PHE A 45 -19.22 4.26 10.09
N TYR A 46 -19.14 4.61 11.37
CA TYR A 46 -19.23 5.99 11.86
C TYR A 46 -18.23 6.23 13.00
N ASP A 47 -17.88 7.49 13.21
CA ASP A 47 -17.09 7.92 14.38
C ASP A 47 -17.99 8.01 15.61
N PRO A 48 -17.80 7.17 16.65
CA PRO A 48 -18.61 7.23 17.86
C PRO A 48 -18.30 8.45 18.74
N THR A 49 -17.24 9.20 18.43
CA THR A 49 -16.78 10.36 19.21
C THR A 49 -17.34 11.69 18.71
N ASP A 50 -17.98 11.70 17.53
CA ASP A 50 -18.58 12.91 16.98
C ASP A 50 -20.04 13.06 17.38
N ASP A 51 -20.31 14.03 18.26
CA ASP A 51 -21.66 14.41 18.69
C ASP A 51 -22.40 15.29 17.65
N ALA A 52 -21.71 15.75 16.59
CA ALA A 52 -22.21 16.79 15.67
C ALA A 52 -22.92 16.28 14.40
N GLY A 53 -22.90 14.97 14.14
CA GLY A 53 -23.57 14.37 12.97
C GLY A 53 -22.77 13.26 12.32
N PHE A 54 -23.25 12.76 11.18
CA PHE A 54 -22.53 11.75 10.40
C PHE A 54 -21.39 12.42 9.61
N VAL A 55 -20.16 11.96 9.81
CA VAL A 55 -18.97 12.44 9.09
C VAL A 55 -18.67 11.62 7.85
N ASN A 56 -17.96 12.21 6.89
CA ASN A 56 -17.50 11.48 5.72
C ASN A 56 -16.58 10.35 6.14
N THR A 57 -16.80 9.15 5.61
CA THR A 57 -15.93 7.99 5.86
C THR A 57 -15.43 7.39 4.57
N THR A 58 -14.20 6.90 4.60
CA THR A 58 -13.56 6.21 3.48
C THR A 58 -13.04 4.86 3.97
N THR A 59 -13.63 3.76 3.48
CA THR A 59 -13.16 2.41 3.77
C THR A 59 -12.42 1.83 2.56
N PHE A 60 -11.22 1.32 2.80
CA PHE A 60 -10.43 0.57 1.83
C PHE A 60 -10.42 -0.92 2.20
N TYR A 61 -11.01 -1.75 1.35
CA TYR A 61 -10.88 -3.20 1.41
C TYR A 61 -9.71 -3.61 0.50
N LEU A 62 -8.56 -3.91 1.11
CA LEU A 62 -7.34 -4.22 0.38
C LEU A 62 -7.35 -5.68 -0.10
N ALA A 63 -6.99 -5.90 -1.35
CA ALA A 63 -6.78 -7.24 -1.91
C ALA A 63 -5.30 -7.53 -2.13
N ASN A 64 -4.97 -8.81 -2.28
CA ASN A 64 -3.60 -9.28 -2.44
C ASN A 64 -3.06 -9.16 -3.89
N ASP A 65 -3.92 -8.83 -4.84
CA ASP A 65 -3.66 -8.87 -6.28
C ASP A 65 -3.28 -7.51 -6.88
N GLY A 66 -3.18 -6.47 -6.03
CA GLY A 66 -3.00 -5.09 -6.48
C GLY A 66 -4.32 -4.44 -6.89
N SER A 67 -5.40 -4.76 -6.18
CA SER A 67 -6.67 -4.04 -6.23
C SER A 67 -7.11 -3.66 -4.82
N ALA A 68 -7.94 -2.63 -4.73
CA ALA A 68 -8.63 -2.25 -3.51
C ALA A 68 -10.07 -1.85 -3.85
N ASN A 69 -11.03 -2.36 -3.10
CA ASN A 69 -12.40 -1.89 -3.18
C ASN A 69 -12.55 -0.72 -2.20
N VAL A 70 -12.96 0.43 -2.70
CA VAL A 70 -13.11 1.65 -1.91
C VAL A 70 -14.58 1.95 -1.75
N VAL A 71 -15.01 2.23 -0.52
CA VAL A 71 -16.38 2.60 -0.18
C VAL A 71 -16.34 3.91 0.57
N HIS A 72 -16.96 4.95 0.01
CA HIS A 72 -17.13 6.24 0.64
C HIS A 72 -18.55 6.39 1.16
N MET A 73 -18.69 6.86 2.38
CA MET A 73 -19.95 7.42 2.87
C MET A 73 -19.78 8.93 2.90
N ILE A 74 -20.55 9.61 2.08
CA ILE A 74 -20.43 11.05 1.86
C ILE A 74 -21.68 11.77 2.32
N VAL A 75 -21.47 12.94 2.89
CA VAL A 75 -22.50 13.86 3.37
C VAL A 75 -22.31 15.18 2.66
N ASN A 76 -23.32 15.57 1.87
CA ASN A 76 -23.34 16.86 1.18
C ASN A 76 -22.08 17.13 0.33
N ALA A 77 -21.72 16.17 -0.53
CA ALA A 77 -20.56 16.28 -1.42
C ALA A 77 -20.97 16.26 -2.89
N SER A 78 -20.38 17.15 -3.68
CA SER A 78 -20.54 17.19 -5.15
C SER A 78 -19.29 16.73 -5.90
N VAL A 79 -18.18 16.54 -5.20
CA VAL A 79 -16.91 16.09 -5.78
C VAL A 79 -16.24 15.11 -4.83
N ILE A 80 -15.79 13.97 -5.37
CA ILE A 80 -14.87 13.05 -4.69
C ILE A 80 -13.52 13.15 -5.38
N GLU A 81 -12.50 13.47 -4.60
CA GLU A 81 -11.12 13.50 -5.07
C GLU A 81 -10.40 12.21 -4.68
N VAL A 82 -9.80 11.57 -5.68
CA VAL A 82 -9.03 10.34 -5.51
C VAL A 82 -7.62 10.60 -5.97
N VAL A 83 -6.65 10.40 -5.08
CA VAL A 83 -5.22 10.48 -5.39
C VAL A 83 -4.68 9.06 -5.49
N PRO A 84 -4.71 8.42 -6.67
CA PRO A 84 -4.21 7.06 -6.84
C PRO A 84 -2.69 6.99 -6.64
N LEU A 85 -2.24 5.81 -6.23
CA LEU A 85 -0.82 5.49 -6.25
C LEU A 85 -0.36 5.23 -7.67
N GLU A 86 0.70 5.92 -8.10
CA GLU A 86 1.28 5.69 -9.42
C GLU A 86 1.89 4.28 -9.50
N ASP A 87 1.30 3.43 -10.34
CA ASP A 87 1.96 2.22 -10.79
C ASP A 87 2.81 2.55 -12.02
N MET A 88 4.10 2.85 -11.79
CA MET A 88 5.04 3.14 -12.88
C MET A 88 5.21 1.98 -13.87
N LEU A 89 4.81 0.76 -13.48
CA LEU A 89 4.92 -0.43 -14.32
C LEU A 89 3.68 -0.63 -15.21
N ASN A 90 2.52 -0.06 -14.86
CA ASN A 90 1.26 -0.23 -15.59
C ASN A 90 0.54 1.11 -15.83
N GLN A 91 1.14 1.99 -16.64
CA GLN A 91 0.57 3.31 -16.94
C GLN A 91 -0.75 3.29 -17.74
N ASN A 92 -1.08 2.17 -18.38
CA ASN A 92 -2.27 2.04 -19.24
C ASN A 92 -3.46 1.34 -18.56
N LYS A 93 -3.36 0.99 -17.28
CA LYS A 93 -4.46 0.34 -16.57
C LYS A 93 -5.46 1.41 -16.11
N GLU A 94 -6.75 1.20 -16.41
CA GLU A 94 -7.82 2.01 -15.85
C GLU A 94 -7.68 2.03 -14.32
N THR A 95 -7.55 3.23 -13.76
CA THR A 95 -7.18 3.39 -12.34
C THR A 95 -8.38 3.17 -11.43
N ILE A 96 -9.57 3.57 -11.87
CA ILE A 96 -10.82 3.42 -11.15
C ILE A 96 -11.80 2.73 -12.10
N SER A 97 -12.46 1.67 -11.64
CA SER A 97 -13.46 0.95 -12.40
C SER A 97 -14.65 0.56 -11.53
N ASN A 98 -15.74 0.13 -12.16
CA ASN A 98 -16.96 -0.36 -11.49
C ASN A 98 -17.54 0.62 -10.46
N ILE A 99 -17.75 1.88 -10.84
CA ILE A 99 -18.32 2.89 -9.93
C ILE A 99 -19.80 2.57 -9.67
N VAL A 100 -20.14 2.43 -8.39
CA VAL A 100 -21.50 2.20 -7.88
C VAL A 100 -21.88 3.36 -6.97
N ILE A 101 -23.06 3.94 -7.21
CA ILE A 101 -23.58 5.09 -6.45
C ILE A 101 -24.92 4.68 -5.85
N LEU A 102 -24.99 4.65 -4.53
CA LEU A 102 -26.21 4.44 -3.75
C LEU A 102 -26.44 5.67 -2.89
N ALA A 103 -27.06 6.70 -3.47
CA ALA A 103 -27.20 7.99 -2.82
C ALA A 103 -28.58 8.61 -3.04
N GLY A 104 -28.86 9.69 -2.32
CA GLY A 104 -29.95 10.62 -2.58
C GLY A 104 -29.43 12.05 -2.69
N SER A 105 -30.27 12.96 -3.17
CA SER A 105 -29.92 14.40 -3.21
C SER A 105 -29.76 14.91 -1.78
N SER A 106 -28.70 15.66 -1.50
CA SER A 106 -28.39 16.13 -0.14
C SER A 106 -29.44 17.06 0.46
N ASN A 107 -30.28 17.68 -0.37
CA ASN A 107 -31.37 18.53 0.11
C ASN A 107 -32.52 17.73 0.70
N ASP A 108 -32.73 16.50 0.21
CA ASP A 108 -33.87 15.65 0.57
C ASP A 108 -33.47 14.48 1.47
N THR A 109 -32.16 14.26 1.63
CA THR A 109 -31.59 13.08 2.30
C THR A 109 -30.85 13.50 3.55
N GLU A 110 -31.42 13.19 4.72
CA GLU A 110 -30.77 13.44 6.01
C GLU A 110 -29.63 12.42 6.25
N PRO A 111 -28.43 12.89 6.62
CA PRO A 111 -27.30 12.02 6.92
C PRO A 111 -27.47 11.38 8.30
N SER A 112 -27.91 10.13 8.33
CA SER A 112 -28.10 9.35 9.56
C SER A 112 -27.67 7.90 9.37
N PHE A 113 -27.32 7.22 10.47
CA PHE A 113 -26.96 5.81 10.44
C PHE A 113 -28.05 4.95 9.75
N GLU A 114 -29.33 5.21 10.04
CA GLU A 114 -30.47 4.52 9.44
C GLU A 114 -30.55 4.75 7.91
N THR A 115 -30.25 5.97 7.46
CA THR A 115 -30.18 6.27 6.01
C THR A 115 -29.12 5.42 5.33
N PHE A 116 -27.91 5.36 5.90
CA PHE A 116 -26.80 4.58 5.33
C PHE A 116 -27.04 3.06 5.42
N GLU A 117 -27.66 2.56 6.48
CA GLU A 117 -28.03 1.14 6.63
C GLU A 117 -29.11 0.73 5.61
N ARG A 118 -30.08 1.61 5.36
CA ARG A 118 -31.06 1.39 4.30
C ARG A 118 -30.38 1.37 2.92
N LEU A 119 -29.44 2.28 2.67
CA LEU A 119 -28.72 2.33 1.40
C LEU A 119 -27.82 1.11 1.19
N SER A 120 -27.14 0.62 2.22
CA SER A 120 -26.27 -0.56 2.11
C SER A 120 -27.02 -1.85 1.77
N THR A 121 -28.30 -1.92 2.10
CA THR A 121 -29.19 -3.04 1.79
C THR A 121 -30.05 -2.85 0.54
N SER A 122 -29.98 -1.67 -0.09
CA SER A 122 -30.75 -1.33 -1.29
C SER A 122 -30.09 -1.85 -2.56
N SER A 123 -30.88 -2.11 -3.60
CA SER A 123 -30.35 -2.40 -4.94
C SER A 123 -30.13 -1.10 -5.74
N ILE A 124 -29.26 -1.14 -6.75
CA ILE A 124 -29.00 0.01 -7.65
C ILE A 124 -30.30 0.56 -8.29
N GLY A 125 -31.28 -0.30 -8.56
CA GLY A 125 -32.56 0.11 -9.14
C GLY A 125 -33.53 0.81 -8.17
N ASP A 126 -33.27 0.75 -6.86
CA ASP A 126 -34.15 1.31 -5.83
C ASP A 126 -33.79 2.76 -5.46
N VAL A 127 -32.65 3.25 -5.94
CA VAL A 127 -32.10 4.58 -5.67
C VAL A 127 -32.13 5.47 -6.92
N PRO A 128 -32.18 6.80 -6.77
CA PRO A 128 -32.06 7.71 -7.90
C PRO A 128 -30.74 7.51 -8.65
N VAL A 129 -30.79 7.56 -9.98
CA VAL A 129 -29.60 7.48 -10.83
C VAL A 129 -28.96 8.86 -10.91
N PHE A 130 -27.73 8.98 -10.41
CA PHE A 130 -26.93 10.20 -10.50
C PHE A 130 -25.96 10.13 -11.67
N ASN A 131 -25.99 11.17 -12.51
CA ASN A 131 -24.97 11.36 -13.53
C ASN A 131 -23.70 11.92 -12.89
N TYR A 132 -22.56 11.38 -13.29
CA TYR A 132 -21.25 11.87 -12.87
C TYR A 132 -20.34 12.08 -14.08
N THR A 133 -19.38 12.97 -13.94
CA THR A 133 -18.25 13.10 -14.86
C THR A 133 -16.97 12.76 -14.13
N MET A 134 -15.99 12.25 -14.86
CA MET A 134 -14.67 11.94 -14.33
C MET A 134 -13.64 12.75 -15.10
N ASP A 135 -12.86 13.53 -14.36
CA ASP A 135 -11.76 14.32 -14.90
C ASP A 135 -10.48 13.98 -14.14
N ASP A 136 -9.33 14.06 -14.79
CA ASP A 136 -8.04 13.90 -14.14
C ASP A 136 -7.12 15.11 -14.37
N GLU A 137 -6.39 15.47 -13.31
CA GLU A 137 -5.40 16.56 -13.34
C GLU A 137 -4.10 16.09 -12.71
N VAL A 138 -2.96 16.63 -13.16
CA VAL A 138 -1.66 16.34 -12.55
C VAL A 138 -1.21 17.54 -11.73
N LEU A 139 -1.31 17.43 -10.41
CA LEU A 139 -0.89 18.47 -9.47
C LEU A 139 0.40 18.04 -8.80
N ARG A 140 1.45 18.86 -8.94
CA ARG A 140 2.77 18.60 -8.32
C ARG A 140 3.38 17.22 -8.66
N GLY A 141 3.08 16.71 -9.86
CA GLY A 141 3.56 15.41 -10.31
C GLY A 141 2.83 14.22 -9.69
N GLN A 142 1.66 14.43 -9.08
CA GLN A 142 0.73 13.37 -8.69
C GLN A 142 -0.52 13.49 -9.55
N LYS A 143 -1.09 12.34 -9.93
CA LYS A 143 -2.39 12.29 -10.60
C LYS A 143 -3.51 12.45 -9.56
N HIS A 144 -4.44 13.35 -9.83
CA HIS A 144 -5.66 13.58 -9.06
C HIS A 144 -6.84 13.26 -9.97
N ILE A 145 -7.75 12.42 -9.50
CA ILE A 145 -8.96 12.04 -10.24
C ILE A 145 -10.17 12.60 -9.51
N TYR A 146 -11.01 13.35 -10.21
CA TYR A 146 -12.19 13.99 -9.67
C TYR A 146 -13.43 13.31 -10.23
N ILE A 147 -14.23 12.70 -9.35
CA ILE A 147 -15.58 12.24 -9.67
C ILE A 147 -16.52 13.39 -9.31
N ARG A 148 -17.12 14.04 -10.31
CA ARG A 148 -17.98 15.22 -10.14
C ARG A 148 -19.43 14.87 -10.38
N PHE A 149 -20.28 15.26 -9.45
CA PHE A 149 -21.73 15.12 -9.54
C PHE A 149 -22.36 16.47 -9.91
N ASN A 150 -23.45 16.43 -10.68
CA ASN A 150 -24.17 17.65 -11.07
C ASN A 150 -24.89 18.32 -9.89
N GLU A 151 -25.14 17.58 -8.82
CA GLU A 151 -25.74 18.05 -7.57
C GLU A 151 -25.00 17.46 -6.37
N SER A 152 -25.15 18.08 -5.20
CA SER A 152 -24.63 17.50 -3.95
C SER A 152 -25.41 16.25 -3.60
N ILE A 153 -24.67 15.17 -3.31
CA ILE A 153 -25.24 13.88 -2.93
C ILE A 153 -24.86 13.51 -1.50
N THR A 154 -25.76 12.78 -0.86
CA THR A 154 -25.55 12.16 0.46
C THR A 154 -25.84 10.67 0.32
N GLY A 155 -24.86 9.82 0.61
CA GLY A 155 -24.99 8.38 0.44
C GLY A 155 -23.66 7.64 0.27
N ILE A 156 -23.72 6.45 -0.32
CA ILE A 156 -22.59 5.54 -0.48
C ILE A 156 -22.09 5.59 -1.92
N VAL A 157 -20.80 5.80 -2.12
CA VAL A 157 -20.13 5.70 -3.42
C VAL A 157 -19.02 4.67 -3.32
N ALA A 158 -19.11 3.59 -4.10
CA ALA A 158 -18.14 2.52 -4.12
C ALA A 158 -17.48 2.40 -5.49
N TYR A 159 -16.20 2.05 -5.53
CA TYR A 159 -15.48 1.80 -6.77
C TYR A 159 -14.26 0.91 -6.53
N SER A 160 -13.78 0.27 -7.59
CA SER A 160 -12.56 -0.54 -7.56
C SER A 160 -11.38 0.33 -7.99
N LEU A 161 -10.36 0.35 -7.14
CA LEU A 161 -9.13 1.09 -7.34
C LEU A 161 -8.00 0.13 -7.69
N ALA A 162 -7.34 0.36 -8.82
CA ALA A 162 -6.10 -0.33 -9.15
C ALA A 162 -4.97 0.19 -8.24
N THR A 163 -4.24 -0.74 -7.61
CA THR A 163 -3.13 -0.40 -6.73
C THR A 163 -1.84 -1.03 -7.26
N PRO A 164 -0.66 -0.41 -7.03
CA PRO A 164 0.61 -1.03 -7.38
C PRO A 164 0.69 -2.42 -6.76
N LYS A 165 1.15 -3.41 -7.54
CA LYS A 165 1.30 -4.77 -7.04
C LYS A 165 2.29 -4.79 -5.88
N GLY A 166 1.80 -5.05 -4.68
CA GLY A 166 2.67 -5.22 -3.52
C GLY A 166 1.96 -5.07 -2.18
N PRO A 167 2.69 -5.39 -1.09
CA PRO A 167 2.20 -5.24 0.27
C PRO A 167 2.18 -3.78 0.78
N ASP A 168 2.59 -2.82 -0.06
CA ASP A 168 2.80 -1.43 0.33
C ASP A 168 1.69 -0.58 -0.28
N PHE A 169 0.78 -0.08 0.56
CA PHE A 169 -0.27 0.83 0.17
C PHE A 169 -0.03 2.20 0.81
N MET A 170 -0.25 3.27 0.06
CA MET A 170 -0.23 4.64 0.57
C MET A 170 -1.51 5.37 0.14
N TYR A 171 -2.05 6.18 1.04
CA TYR A 171 -3.20 7.02 0.80
C TYR A 171 -2.91 8.42 1.27
N VAL A 172 -3.22 9.41 0.44
CA VAL A 172 -3.13 10.82 0.78
C VAL A 172 -4.56 11.34 0.91
N PRO A 173 -5.03 11.63 2.14
CA PRO A 173 -6.35 12.21 2.32
C PRO A 173 -6.43 13.57 1.61
N ALA A 174 -7.54 13.80 0.91
CA ALA A 174 -7.82 15.07 0.24
C ALA A 174 -8.74 15.99 1.05
N HIS A 175 -9.49 15.42 2.01
CA HIS A 175 -10.46 16.11 2.85
C HIS A 175 -10.52 15.48 4.23
N ASP A 176 -11.19 16.15 5.16
CA ASP A 176 -11.50 15.59 6.48
C ASP A 176 -12.43 14.39 6.28
N SER A 177 -11.95 13.20 6.63
CA SER A 177 -12.75 11.99 6.68
C SER A 177 -12.13 10.97 7.63
N VAL A 178 -12.99 10.12 8.17
CA VAL A 178 -12.56 8.96 8.93
C VAL A 178 -12.12 7.90 7.94
N VAL A 179 -10.89 7.44 8.06
CA VAL A 179 -10.31 6.47 7.13
C VAL A 179 -10.19 5.12 7.81
N ARG A 180 -10.72 4.10 7.15
CA ARG A 180 -10.70 2.71 7.61
C ARG A 180 -10.02 1.82 6.57
N PHE A 181 -9.13 0.96 7.02
CA PHE A 181 -8.49 -0.06 6.18
C PHE A 181 -8.84 -1.45 6.70
N VAL A 182 -9.33 -2.30 5.80
CA VAL A 182 -9.62 -3.71 6.06
C VAL A 182 -8.61 -4.53 5.25
N LEU A 183 -7.80 -5.31 5.96
CA LEU A 183 -6.78 -6.16 5.34
C LEU A 183 -7.40 -7.46 4.79
N PRO A 184 -6.77 -8.09 3.78
CA PRO A 184 -7.24 -9.39 3.31
C PRO A 184 -7.02 -10.48 4.37
N GLU A 185 -7.84 -11.54 4.31
CA GLU A 185 -7.74 -12.68 5.24
C GLU A 185 -6.33 -13.28 5.28
N GLY A 186 -5.84 -13.53 6.51
CA GLY A 186 -4.50 -14.09 6.73
C GLY A 186 -3.35 -13.10 6.50
N TYR A 187 -3.62 -11.80 6.42
CA TYR A 187 -2.62 -10.74 6.41
C TYR A 187 -2.67 -9.89 7.68
N THR A 188 -1.53 -9.28 8.02
CA THR A 188 -1.40 -8.39 9.18
C THR A 188 -0.33 -7.32 8.96
N THR A 189 -0.35 -6.27 9.78
CA THR A 189 0.74 -5.29 9.91
C THR A 189 1.49 -5.40 11.24
N GLY A 190 1.20 -6.41 12.07
CA GLY A 190 1.57 -6.45 13.50
C GLY A 190 3.06 -6.59 13.84
N ASN A 191 3.95 -6.77 12.87
CA ASN A 191 5.40 -6.84 13.10
C ASN A 191 6.12 -5.67 12.40
N PRO A 192 6.62 -4.66 13.14
CA PRO A 192 7.32 -3.49 12.60
C PRO A 192 8.52 -3.81 11.70
N PHE A 193 9.12 -5.01 11.78
CA PHE A 193 10.22 -5.42 10.93
C PHE A 193 9.79 -5.88 9.52
N VAL A 194 8.52 -6.27 9.35
CA VAL A 194 7.99 -6.81 8.09
C VAL A 194 6.89 -5.90 7.54
N GLY A 195 5.98 -5.45 8.40
CA GLY A 195 4.90 -4.51 8.08
C GLY A 195 4.92 -3.33 9.03
N LYS A 196 4.72 -2.14 8.50
CA LYS A 196 4.64 -0.92 9.31
C LYS A 196 3.47 -0.09 8.80
N VAL A 197 2.74 0.45 9.75
CA VAL A 197 1.68 1.41 9.51
C VAL A 197 2.17 2.76 9.98
N ASN A 198 1.86 3.82 9.24
CA ASN A 198 2.22 5.18 9.60
C ASN A 198 1.23 6.19 8.99
N PRO A 199 0.64 7.12 9.76
CA PRO A 199 0.74 7.24 11.22
C PRO A 199 0.12 6.04 11.94
N GLU A 200 0.41 5.89 13.24
CA GLU A 200 -0.22 4.83 14.05
C GLU A 200 -1.75 5.01 13.99
N PRO A 201 -2.52 3.94 13.74
CA PRO A 201 -3.98 4.01 13.75
C PRO A 201 -4.49 4.37 15.15
N ALA A 202 -5.62 5.08 15.19
CA ALA A 202 -6.32 5.36 16.43
C ALA A 202 -6.89 4.07 17.04
N GLU A 203 -7.41 3.19 16.19
CA GLU A 203 -7.95 1.89 16.61
C GLU A 203 -7.47 0.75 15.70
N ARG A 204 -7.33 -0.42 16.32
CA ARG A 204 -6.97 -1.68 15.67
C ARG A 204 -7.83 -2.79 16.25
N TYR A 205 -8.57 -3.48 15.41
CA TYR A 205 -9.43 -4.61 15.80
C TYR A 205 -9.47 -5.67 14.70
N PHE A 206 -10.15 -6.78 14.98
CA PHE A 206 -10.41 -7.83 13.99
C PHE A 206 -11.91 -7.89 13.74
N ASP A 207 -12.30 -8.01 12.48
CA ASP A 207 -13.69 -8.19 12.10
C ASP A 207 -14.16 -9.65 12.27
N ASP A 208 -15.42 -9.92 11.91
CA ASP A 208 -16.02 -11.25 12.01
C ASP A 208 -15.34 -12.31 11.12
N LEU A 209 -14.55 -11.89 10.14
CA LEU A 209 -13.78 -12.74 9.23
C LEU A 209 -12.31 -12.88 9.67
N ASP A 210 -11.95 -12.43 10.88
CA ASP A 210 -10.58 -12.43 11.42
C ASP A 210 -9.60 -11.60 10.55
N ARG A 211 -10.13 -10.59 9.84
CA ARG A 211 -9.33 -9.61 9.09
C ARG A 211 -8.96 -8.46 10.02
N GLU A 212 -7.71 -8.03 9.93
CA GLU A 212 -7.24 -6.89 10.70
C GLU A 212 -7.79 -5.59 10.11
N VAL A 213 -8.41 -4.77 10.97
CA VAL A 213 -9.00 -3.47 10.64
C VAL A 213 -8.24 -2.37 11.36
N LEU A 214 -7.93 -1.29 10.62
CA LEU A 214 -7.17 -0.13 11.09
C LEU A 214 -7.99 1.14 10.85
N VAL A 215 -8.11 2.01 11.86
CA VAL A 215 -8.97 3.21 11.78
C VAL A 215 -8.20 4.47 12.17
N TRP A 216 -8.46 5.57 11.46
CA TRP A 216 -7.99 6.92 11.74
C TRP A 216 -9.15 7.91 11.73
N TYR A 217 -9.34 8.64 12.83
CA TYR A 217 -10.38 9.66 12.98
C TYR A 217 -9.93 11.06 12.56
N ASP A 218 -8.67 11.41 12.82
CA ASP A 218 -8.08 12.70 12.43
C ASP A 218 -6.70 12.50 11.80
N LEU A 219 -6.55 12.95 10.56
CA LEU A 219 -5.32 12.87 9.77
C LEU A 219 -4.69 14.23 9.53
N ARG A 220 -5.25 15.31 10.07
CA ARG A 220 -4.70 16.65 9.93
C ARG A 220 -3.33 16.72 10.62
N ALA A 221 -2.35 17.33 9.96
CA ALA A 221 -1.08 17.59 10.61
C ALA A 221 -1.27 18.60 11.74
N THR A 222 -0.74 18.29 12.91
CA THR A 222 -0.68 19.23 14.03
C THR A 222 0.64 19.97 14.01
N ALA A 223 0.62 21.23 14.42
CA ALA A 223 1.84 22.03 14.54
C ALA A 223 2.83 21.36 15.52
N GLY A 224 4.04 21.09 15.04
CA GLY A 224 5.14 20.68 15.90
C GLY A 224 5.77 21.87 16.65
N SER A 225 6.64 21.58 17.61
CA SER A 225 7.35 22.60 18.40
C SER A 225 8.13 23.62 17.55
N PHE A 226 8.65 23.21 16.39
CA PHE A 226 9.37 24.10 15.49
C PHE A 226 8.43 25.02 14.68
N THR A 227 7.27 24.52 14.22
CA THR A 227 6.27 25.35 13.53
C THR A 227 5.63 26.35 14.48
N GLU A 228 5.41 25.99 15.74
CA GLU A 228 4.97 26.93 16.79
C GLU A 228 6.01 28.02 17.04
N MET A 229 7.30 27.65 17.14
CA MET A 229 8.39 28.62 17.25
C MET A 229 8.49 29.54 16.02
N ALA A 230 8.26 28.99 14.82
CA ALA A 230 8.24 29.78 13.58
C ALA A 230 7.02 30.70 13.48
N ARG A 231 5.83 30.27 13.95
CA ARG A 231 4.63 31.12 14.07
C ARG A 231 4.93 32.32 14.97
N ASP A 232 5.49 32.08 16.15
CA ASP A 232 5.84 33.13 17.12
C ASP A 232 6.92 34.10 16.56
N PHE A 233 7.92 33.56 15.86
CA PHE A 233 9.00 34.37 15.27
C PHE A 233 8.58 35.18 14.03
N LEU A 234 7.84 34.56 13.10
CA LEU A 234 7.46 35.16 11.83
C LEU A 234 6.13 35.93 11.89
N LYS A 235 5.37 35.80 12.98
CA LYS A 235 4.02 36.39 13.15
C LYS A 235 3.08 36.07 11.98
N VAL A 236 3.15 34.84 11.49
CA VAL A 236 2.25 34.34 10.45
C VAL A 236 1.15 33.55 11.13
N ASP A 237 -0.07 34.06 11.04
CA ASP A 237 -1.27 33.34 11.45
C ASP A 237 -1.59 32.29 10.37
N VAL A 238 -1.16 31.05 10.61
CA VAL A 238 -1.57 29.88 9.82
C VAL A 238 -2.67 29.19 10.59
N SER A 239 -3.88 29.11 10.04
CA SER A 239 -4.97 28.38 10.68
C SER A 239 -4.60 26.90 10.78
N ASP A 240 -5.06 26.22 11.83
CA ASP A 240 -4.85 24.77 11.92
C ASP A 240 -5.54 24.03 10.75
N GLU A 241 -6.55 24.66 10.13
CA GLU A 241 -7.22 24.22 8.91
C GLU A 241 -6.34 24.24 7.66
N ASP A 242 -5.22 24.98 7.67
CA ASP A 242 -4.30 25.08 6.53
C ASP A 242 -3.22 23.98 6.55
N PHE A 243 -3.17 23.16 7.60
CA PHE A 243 -2.18 22.09 7.68
C PHE A 243 -2.49 20.94 6.72
N PRO A 244 -1.45 20.38 6.06
CA PRO A 244 -1.64 19.26 5.15
C PRO A 244 -2.05 18.00 5.91
N TYR A 245 -2.74 17.11 5.22
CA TYR A 245 -3.05 15.78 5.74
C TYR A 245 -1.79 14.91 5.82
N LYS A 246 -1.69 14.11 6.88
CA LYS A 246 -0.66 13.08 7.01
C LYS A 246 -1.00 11.94 6.05
N PRO A 247 -0.09 11.56 5.14
CA PRO A 247 -0.30 10.39 4.31
C PRO A 247 -0.33 9.13 5.18
N ILE A 248 -1.29 8.25 4.93
CA ILE A 248 -1.35 6.92 5.53
C ILE A 248 -0.52 5.98 4.67
N ILE A 249 0.40 5.26 5.28
CA ILE A 249 1.18 4.19 4.66
C ILE A 249 0.81 2.92 5.42
N VAL A 250 0.25 1.95 4.72
CA VAL A 250 -0.11 0.63 5.25
C VAL A 250 0.74 -0.41 4.54
N LYS A 251 1.69 -1.00 5.28
CA LYS A 251 2.45 -2.16 4.81
C LYS A 251 1.99 -3.43 5.50
N PHE A 252 1.36 -4.33 4.75
CA PHE A 252 0.76 -5.56 5.24
C PHE A 252 1.42 -6.80 4.65
N TYR A 253 1.45 -7.91 5.37
CA TYR A 253 2.12 -9.13 4.92
C TYR A 253 1.35 -10.35 5.38
N GLN A 254 1.55 -11.49 4.71
CA GLN A 254 0.92 -12.75 5.13
C GLN A 254 1.37 -13.10 6.54
N THR A 255 0.44 -13.45 7.44
CA THR A 255 0.72 -13.78 8.85
C THR A 255 1.78 -14.88 9.02
N SER A 256 1.95 -15.74 8.01
CA SER A 256 2.98 -16.78 7.95
C SER A 256 4.40 -16.29 7.59
N ALA A 257 4.54 -15.11 6.98
CA ALA A 257 5.81 -14.60 6.43
C ALA A 257 6.94 -14.45 7.47
N PRO A 258 6.72 -13.93 8.70
CA PRO A 258 7.77 -13.86 9.71
C PRO A 258 8.35 -15.23 10.06
N ARG A 259 7.50 -16.27 10.08
CA ARG A 259 7.95 -17.65 10.33
C ARG A 259 8.82 -18.17 9.19
N MET A 260 8.42 -17.91 7.94
CA MET A 260 9.21 -18.30 6.77
C MET A 260 10.57 -17.60 6.72
N LEU A 261 10.60 -16.29 7.03
CA LEU A 261 11.84 -15.52 7.13
C LEU A 261 12.77 -16.10 8.20
N LEU A 262 12.26 -16.43 9.39
CA LEU A 262 13.05 -17.07 10.44
C LEU A 262 13.65 -18.41 10.00
N ILE A 263 12.86 -19.27 9.34
CA ILE A 263 13.37 -20.54 8.81
C ILE A 263 14.48 -20.30 7.77
N GLY A 264 14.25 -19.40 6.82
CA GLY A 264 15.22 -19.07 5.78
C GLY A 264 16.53 -18.53 6.35
N THR A 265 16.45 -17.55 7.26
CA THR A 265 17.63 -16.98 7.93
C THR A 265 18.37 -18.01 8.79
N SER A 266 17.67 -18.97 9.40
CA SER A 266 18.28 -20.04 10.19
C SER A 266 19.09 -21.00 9.32
N ILE A 267 18.55 -21.39 8.16
CA ILE A 267 19.26 -22.25 7.19
C ILE A 267 20.50 -21.53 6.65
N LEU A 268 20.36 -20.26 6.29
CA LEU A 268 21.45 -19.45 5.76
C LEU A 268 22.53 -19.23 6.83
N GLY A 269 22.13 -18.93 8.07
CA GLY A 269 23.02 -18.82 9.22
C GLY A 269 23.78 -20.10 9.52
N ALA A 270 23.11 -21.26 9.47
CA ALA A 270 23.76 -22.57 9.62
C ALA A 270 24.80 -22.82 8.52
N GLY A 271 24.48 -22.48 7.26
CA GLY A 271 25.42 -22.57 6.15
C GLY A 271 26.68 -21.72 6.37
N VAL A 272 26.52 -20.47 6.80
CA VAL A 272 27.64 -19.58 7.14
C VAL A 272 28.50 -20.17 8.26
N LEU A 273 27.88 -20.69 9.32
CA LEU A 273 28.60 -21.31 10.44
C LEU A 273 29.39 -22.56 10.01
N ILE A 274 28.84 -23.41 9.14
CA ILE A 274 29.53 -24.59 8.61
C ILE A 274 30.78 -24.17 7.81
N VAL A 275 30.63 -23.19 6.91
CA VAL A 275 31.76 -22.67 6.11
C VAL A 275 32.82 -22.06 7.01
N LEU A 276 32.43 -21.22 7.96
CA LEU A 276 33.35 -20.59 8.90
C LEU A 276 34.06 -21.63 9.78
N GLY A 277 33.33 -22.63 10.25
CA GLY A 277 33.87 -23.76 11.03
C GLY A 277 34.91 -24.56 10.24
N ASN A 278 34.62 -24.88 8.98
CA ASN A 278 35.56 -25.55 8.10
C ASN A 278 36.80 -24.71 7.81
N TYR A 279 36.65 -23.41 7.55
CA TYR A 279 37.76 -22.49 7.34
C TYR A 279 38.66 -22.42 8.58
N LEU A 280 38.09 -22.24 9.77
CA LEU A 280 38.84 -22.17 11.03
C LEU A 280 39.53 -23.50 11.37
N SER A 281 38.85 -24.63 11.16
CA SER A 281 39.42 -25.96 11.35
C SER A 281 40.61 -26.21 10.41
N THR A 282 40.46 -25.87 9.14
CA THR A 282 41.53 -26.00 8.14
C THR A 282 42.73 -25.12 8.50
N ARG A 283 42.50 -23.87 8.91
CA ARG A 283 43.55 -22.96 9.40
C ARG A 283 44.28 -23.52 10.62
N ARG A 284 43.56 -24.11 11.59
CA ARG A 284 44.17 -24.78 12.76
C ARG A 284 45.01 -25.99 12.36
N LYS A 285 44.52 -26.82 11.44
CA LYS A 285 45.26 -27.99 10.92
C LYS A 285 46.54 -27.57 10.20
N LEU A 286 46.48 -26.55 9.34
CA LEU A 286 47.65 -26.00 8.65
C LEU A 286 48.68 -25.42 9.63
N ARG A 287 48.23 -24.75 10.70
CA ARG A 287 49.14 -24.25 11.74
C ARG A 287 49.89 -25.38 12.45
N LYS A 288 49.17 -26.44 12.86
CA LYS A 288 49.79 -27.62 13.49
C LYS A 288 50.75 -28.35 12.54
N ALA A 289 50.39 -28.49 11.27
CA ALA A 289 51.26 -29.11 10.27
C ALA A 289 52.56 -28.29 10.09
N ARG A 290 52.46 -26.96 10.11
CA ARG A 290 53.64 -26.08 10.06
C ARG A 290 54.55 -26.23 11.28
N GLU A 291 53.97 -26.24 12.49
CA GLU A 291 54.73 -26.43 13.75
C GLU A 291 55.50 -27.75 13.74
N LEU A 292 54.88 -28.86 13.32
CA LEU A 292 55.54 -30.18 13.20
C LEU A 292 56.69 -30.18 12.18
N ILE A 293 56.52 -29.47 11.05
CA ILE A 293 57.58 -29.35 10.05
C ILE A 293 58.75 -28.53 10.60
N GLU A 294 58.49 -27.40 11.27
CA GLU A 294 59.52 -26.57 11.91
C GLU A 294 60.28 -27.35 13.00
N GLU A 295 59.59 -28.11 13.86
CA GLU A 295 60.22 -28.98 14.87
C GLU A 295 61.11 -30.06 14.24
N GLY A 296 60.64 -30.72 13.18
CA GLY A 296 61.42 -31.73 12.45
C GLY A 296 62.67 -31.15 11.76
N PHE A 297 62.62 -29.91 11.29
CA PHE A 297 63.80 -29.22 10.75
C PHE A 297 64.81 -28.86 11.84
N ASP A 298 64.35 -28.46 13.02
CA ASP A 298 65.21 -28.11 14.16
C ASP A 298 65.91 -29.34 14.77
N GLU A 299 65.22 -30.49 14.86
CA GLU A 299 65.85 -31.76 15.27
C GLU A 299 66.95 -32.20 14.29
N LYS A 300 66.68 -32.14 12.98
CA LYS A 300 67.65 -32.53 11.95
C LYS A 300 68.89 -31.63 11.97
N ARG A 301 68.72 -30.33 12.19
CA ARG A 301 69.83 -29.38 12.39
C ARG A 301 70.66 -29.66 13.65
N ARG A 302 70.05 -30.20 14.71
CA ARG A 302 70.75 -30.59 15.93
C ARG A 302 71.52 -31.90 15.78
N SER A 303 71.02 -32.86 14.99
CA SER A 303 71.73 -34.12 14.72
C SER A 303 72.94 -33.95 13.79
N GLU A 304 72.93 -32.99 12.86
CA GLU A 304 74.07 -32.71 11.97
C GLU A 304 75.23 -31.95 12.65
N LYS A 305 75.02 -31.40 13.85
CA LYS A 305 76.04 -30.65 14.61
C LYS A 305 76.75 -31.48 15.68
N LYS A 306 76.45 -32.78 15.79
CA LYS A 306 76.98 -33.70 16.79
C LYS A 306 77.84 -34.76 16.13
#